data_AF-A0A7J6VJS5-F1
#
_entry.id   AF-A0A7J6VJS5-F1
#
_cell.length_a   1.000
_cell.length_b   1.000
_cell.length_c   1.000
_cell.angle_alpha   90.00
_cell.angle_beta   90.00
_cell.angle_gamma   90.00
#
_symmetry.space_group_name_H-M   'P 1'
#
loop_
_entity.id
_entity.type
_entity.pdbx_description
1 polymer ?
#
loop_
_entity_poly.entity_id
_entity_poly.type
_entity_poly.pdbx_seq_one_letter_code
_entity_poly.pdbx_strand_id
1 'polypeptide(L)'
;MPPGFGRLIDLQTLGTFVAGVDTRCEIGELMDMRSLHGTLCITQLENVADRRKATQAALNDKQHLRKLKFIWGEVEVLKQKDLPISVRSLIVNSCSLLKRWYETEGKNDLSRIASNREVTIDGLRISSS
;
A
#
# COMPACT_ATOMS: atom_id res chain seq x y z
N MET A 1 12.76 -6.18 -9.69
CA MET A 1 12.89 -7.24 -8.66
C MET A 1 13.28 -8.53 -9.36
N PRO A 2 14.18 -9.37 -8.80
CA PRO A 2 14.53 -10.64 -9.42
C PRO A 2 13.34 -11.62 -9.35
N PRO A 3 13.13 -12.48 -10.37
CA PRO A 3 12.05 -13.47 -10.35
C PRO A 3 12.22 -14.48 -9.21
N GLY A 4 11.12 -14.86 -8.54
CA GLY A 4 11.17 -15.82 -7.44
C GLY A 4 11.71 -15.24 -6.13
N PHE A 5 11.80 -13.92 -6.03
CA PHE A 5 12.12 -13.19 -4.81
C PHE A 5 11.19 -13.56 -3.64
N GLY A 6 9.92 -13.88 -3.94
CA GLY A 6 8.95 -14.36 -2.95
C GLY A 6 9.32 -15.64 -2.19
N ARG A 7 10.34 -16.38 -2.64
CA ARG A 7 10.87 -17.55 -1.92
C ARG A 7 11.66 -17.20 -0.65
N LEU A 8 11.98 -15.92 -0.46
CA LEU A 8 12.64 -15.41 0.74
C LEU A 8 11.61 -15.24 1.88
N ILE A 9 10.97 -16.33 2.30
CA ILE A 9 9.85 -16.31 3.26
C ILE A 9 10.23 -15.76 4.64
N ASP A 10 11.50 -15.95 5.04
CA ASP A 10 12.05 -15.47 6.31
C ASP A 10 12.71 -14.09 6.20
N LEU A 11 12.57 -13.41 5.06
CA LEU A 11 13.10 -12.06 4.89
C LEU A 11 12.48 -11.13 5.91
N GLN A 12 13.31 -10.53 6.75
CA GLN A 12 12.84 -9.64 7.81
C GLN A 12 12.73 -8.19 7.37
N THR A 13 13.57 -7.74 6.43
CA THR A 13 13.59 -6.33 6.02
C THR A 13 13.53 -6.24 4.51
N LEU A 14 12.53 -5.51 4.01
CA LEU A 14 12.40 -5.15 2.61
C LEU A 14 12.07 -3.66 2.52
N GLY A 15 13.03 -2.86 2.08
CA GLY A 15 12.87 -1.41 2.00
C GLY A 15 11.90 -0.96 0.92
N THR A 16 12.14 -1.38 -0.33
CA THR A 16 11.34 -0.96 -1.49
C THR A 16 11.01 -2.16 -2.37
N PHE A 17 9.74 -2.28 -2.75
CA PHE A 17 9.21 -3.19 -3.75
C PHE A 17 8.68 -2.38 -4.94
N VAL A 18 9.13 -2.70 -6.15
CA VAL A 18 8.69 -2.00 -7.37
C VAL A 18 7.64 -2.86 -8.06
N ALA A 19 6.40 -2.37 -8.11
CA ALA A 19 5.29 -3.07 -8.72
C ALA A 19 5.25 -2.82 -10.25
N GLY A 20 5.19 -3.90 -11.03
CA GLY A 20 4.74 -3.84 -12.43
C GLY A 20 5.71 -3.28 -13.50
N VAL A 21 7.02 -3.24 -13.26
CA VAL A 21 8.01 -2.91 -14.33
C VAL A 21 8.40 -4.14 -15.16
N ASP A 22 8.33 -5.32 -14.56
CA ASP A 22 8.73 -6.58 -15.19
C ASP A 22 7.65 -7.62 -14.88
N THR A 23 7.07 -8.23 -15.91
CA THR A 23 6.10 -9.34 -15.80
C THR A 23 6.63 -10.56 -15.05
N ARG A 24 7.91 -10.55 -14.70
CA ARG A 24 8.61 -11.66 -14.05
C ARG A 24 8.60 -11.59 -12.52
N CYS A 25 8.15 -10.48 -11.92
CA CYS A 25 7.97 -10.37 -10.47
C CYS A 25 6.68 -9.60 -10.18
N GLU A 26 5.66 -10.36 -9.82
CA GLU A 26 4.35 -9.81 -9.50
C GLU A 26 4.25 -9.51 -7.99
N ILE A 27 3.41 -8.55 -7.62
CA ILE A 27 3.18 -8.20 -6.21
C ILE A 27 2.68 -9.39 -5.36
N GLY A 28 2.09 -10.40 -6.01
CA GLY A 28 1.71 -11.66 -5.38
C GLY A 28 2.89 -12.46 -4.80
N GLU A 29 4.13 -12.21 -5.23
CA GLU A 29 5.32 -12.82 -4.62
C GLU A 29 5.50 -12.43 -3.14
N LEU A 30 4.87 -11.35 -2.68
CA LEU A 30 4.89 -10.95 -1.27
C LEU A 30 4.02 -11.84 -0.38
N MET A 31 3.20 -12.75 -0.93
CA MET A 31 2.22 -13.56 -0.18
C MET A 31 2.83 -14.23 1.05
N ASP A 32 3.90 -15.00 0.84
CA ASP A 32 4.48 -15.86 1.87
C ASP A 32 5.51 -15.15 2.77
N MET A 33 5.83 -13.88 2.47
CA MET A 33 6.80 -13.07 3.20
C MET A 33 6.20 -12.45 4.47
N ARG A 34 5.73 -13.29 5.39
CA ARG A 34 5.01 -12.88 6.62
C ARG A 34 5.91 -12.27 7.68
N SER A 35 7.20 -12.60 7.64
CA SER A 35 8.23 -12.14 8.58
C SER A 35 8.75 -10.73 8.30
N LEU A 36 8.13 -9.98 7.37
CA LEU A 36 8.55 -8.61 7.07
C LEU A 36 8.26 -7.65 8.24
N HIS A 37 9.31 -6.97 8.67
CA HIS A 37 9.34 -6.01 9.76
C HIS A 37 9.49 -4.57 9.24
N GLY A 38 9.14 -3.62 10.10
CA GLY A 38 9.57 -2.24 9.91
C GLY A 38 8.78 -1.52 8.82
N THR A 39 9.48 -0.95 7.83
CA THR A 39 8.86 -0.14 6.76
C THR A 39 9.00 -0.83 5.42
N LEU A 40 7.88 -1.02 4.73
CA LEU A 40 7.85 -1.43 3.32
C LEU A 40 7.36 -0.26 2.47
N CYS A 41 8.12 0.09 1.43
CA CYS A 41 7.71 1.01 0.38
C CYS A 41 7.32 0.21 -0.85
N ILE A 42 6.14 0.44 -1.41
CA ILE A 42 5.69 -0.15 -2.67
C ILE A 42 5.53 0.97 -3.68
N THR A 43 6.28 0.93 -4.77
CA THR A 43 6.28 1.96 -5.81
C THR A 43 5.64 1.43 -7.08
N GLN A 44 5.13 2.34 -7.92
CA GLN A 44 4.54 2.04 -9.22
C GLN A 44 3.29 1.15 -9.15
N LEU A 45 2.49 1.34 -8.11
CA LEU A 45 1.31 0.52 -7.87
C LEU A 45 0.25 0.68 -8.99
N GLU A 46 0.29 1.77 -9.76
CA GLU A 46 -0.52 2.00 -10.96
C GLU A 46 -0.36 0.88 -12.02
N ASN A 47 0.77 0.18 -12.03
CA ASN A 47 1.01 -0.94 -12.97
C ASN A 47 0.34 -2.25 -12.52
N VAL A 48 -0.25 -2.30 -11.33
CA VAL A 48 -0.98 -3.47 -10.82
C VAL A 48 -2.44 -3.40 -11.26
N ALA A 49 -2.70 -3.76 -12.52
CA ALA A 49 -4.05 -3.69 -13.11
C ALA A 49 -5.06 -4.69 -12.51
N ASP A 50 -4.60 -5.84 -12.00
CA ASP A 50 -5.48 -6.87 -11.43
C ASP A 50 -5.53 -6.76 -9.90
N ARG A 51 -6.69 -6.32 -9.38
CA ARG A 51 -6.97 -6.26 -7.94
C ARG A 51 -6.74 -7.60 -7.23
N ARG A 52 -6.97 -8.74 -7.90
CA ARG A 52 -6.73 -10.07 -7.31
C ARG A 52 -5.25 -10.27 -6.98
N LYS A 53 -4.35 -9.78 -7.84
CA LYS A 53 -2.90 -9.84 -7.61
C LYS A 53 -2.48 -8.95 -6.44
N ALA A 54 -3.09 -7.77 -6.30
CA ALA A 54 -2.87 -6.90 -5.15
C ALA A 54 -3.32 -7.56 -3.84
N THR A 55 -4.49 -8.22 -3.83
CA THR A 55 -4.98 -8.97 -2.65
C THR A 55 -4.07 -10.16 -2.32
N GLN A 56 -3.52 -10.81 -3.35
CA GLN A 56 -2.62 -11.96 -3.21
C GLN A 56 -1.35 -11.63 -2.41
N ALA A 57 -0.89 -10.38 -2.44
CA ALA A 57 0.25 -9.92 -1.66
C ALA A 57 0.02 -10.04 -0.15
N ALA A 58 -1.22 -10.26 0.31
CA ALA A 58 -1.58 -10.52 1.70
C ALA A 58 -0.89 -9.55 2.68
N LEU A 59 -0.88 -8.25 2.34
CA LEU A 59 -0.22 -7.23 3.16
C LEU A 59 -0.85 -7.13 4.54
N ASN A 60 -2.11 -7.56 4.67
CA ASN A 60 -2.82 -7.63 5.94
C ASN A 60 -2.29 -8.69 6.89
N ASP A 61 -1.64 -9.72 6.38
CA ASP A 61 -1.15 -10.84 7.19
C ASP A 61 0.26 -10.60 7.73
N LYS A 62 0.89 -9.46 7.39
CA LYS A 62 2.25 -9.08 7.78
C LYS A 62 2.25 -8.37 9.14
N GLN A 63 2.16 -9.17 10.19
CA GLN A 63 1.96 -8.69 11.58
C GLN A 63 3.10 -7.80 12.10
N HIS A 64 4.31 -7.97 11.59
CA HIS A 64 5.49 -7.26 12.06
C HIS A 64 5.78 -5.94 11.30
N LEU A 65 4.99 -5.67 10.26
CA LEU A 65 5.12 -4.45 9.48
C LEU A 65 4.56 -3.26 10.25
N ARG A 66 5.38 -2.23 10.45
CA ARG A 66 5.02 -1.03 11.24
C ARG A 66 4.62 0.15 10.37
N LYS A 67 5.15 0.24 9.15
CA LYS A 67 4.89 1.33 8.20
C LYS A 67 4.76 0.77 6.80
N LEU A 68 3.77 1.26 6.06
CA LEU A 68 3.56 0.94 4.66
C LEU A 68 3.47 2.26 3.88
N LYS A 69 4.34 2.40 2.89
CA LYS A 69 4.33 3.55 1.98
C LYS A 69 3.94 3.07 0.61
N PHE A 70 2.99 3.73 -0.01
CA PHE A 70 2.64 3.49 -1.40
C PHE A 70 2.99 4.73 -2.21
N ILE A 71 3.68 4.52 -3.32
CA ILE A 71 4.05 5.56 -4.27
C ILE A 71 3.41 5.16 -5.60
N TRP A 72 2.46 5.97 -6.05
CA TRP A 72 1.93 5.88 -7.41
C TRP A 72 2.70 6.86 -8.29
N GLY A 73 3.02 6.45 -9.52
CA GLY A 73 3.20 7.39 -10.62
C GLY A 73 1.87 8.06 -10.97
N GLU A 74 1.90 9.15 -11.71
CA GLU A 74 0.66 9.78 -12.19
C GLU A 74 -0.12 8.78 -13.07
N VAL A 75 -1.34 8.39 -12.67
CA VAL A 75 -2.55 8.18 -13.51
C VAL A 75 -3.75 7.59 -12.72
N GLU A 76 -4.92 7.86 -13.30
CA GLU A 76 -6.33 7.86 -12.88
C GLU A 76 -6.95 6.67 -12.12
N VAL A 77 -7.64 7.06 -11.02
CA VAL A 77 -8.82 6.50 -10.31
C VAL A 77 -8.80 5.03 -9.87
N LEU A 78 -8.83 4.79 -8.55
CA LEU A 78 -9.26 3.51 -7.96
C LEU A 78 -10.48 3.69 -7.03
N LYS A 79 -11.50 2.85 -7.23
CA LYS A 79 -12.65 2.69 -6.32
C LYS A 79 -12.33 1.65 -5.23
N GLN A 80 -12.68 1.97 -3.97
CA GLN A 80 -12.07 1.43 -2.74
C GLN A 80 -12.73 0.14 -2.17
N LYS A 81 -11.93 -0.74 -1.52
CA LYS A 81 -12.25 -1.39 -0.22
C LYS A 81 -11.03 -2.06 0.47
N ASP A 82 -10.90 -1.75 1.77
CA ASP A 82 -10.18 -2.38 2.91
C ASP A 82 -8.66 -2.20 3.08
N LEU A 83 -8.25 -1.75 4.29
CA LEU A 83 -6.89 -1.38 4.73
C LEU A 83 -6.49 -2.15 6.01
N PRO A 84 -5.24 -2.66 6.15
CA PRO A 84 -4.84 -3.55 7.25
C PRO A 84 -4.95 -2.96 8.66
N ILE A 85 -5.43 -3.73 9.64
CA ILE A 85 -5.76 -3.27 11.00
C ILE A 85 -4.52 -2.80 11.81
N SER A 86 -3.34 -3.34 11.55
CA SER A 86 -2.10 -3.02 12.29
C SER A 86 -1.43 -1.69 11.90
N VAL A 87 -1.81 -1.10 10.77
CA VAL A 87 -1.15 0.09 10.23
C VAL A 87 -1.51 1.31 11.08
N ARG A 88 -0.51 1.87 11.78
CA ARG A 88 -0.67 3.08 12.62
C ARG A 88 -0.50 4.38 11.84
N SER A 89 0.16 4.32 10.68
CA SER A 89 0.34 5.48 9.80
C SER A 89 0.30 5.07 8.34
N LEU A 90 -0.48 5.79 7.54
CA LEU A 90 -0.62 5.61 6.10
C LEU A 90 -0.18 6.91 5.42
N ILE A 91 0.86 6.84 4.60
CA ILE A 91 1.37 8.00 3.85
C ILE A 91 1.12 7.72 2.37
N VAL A 92 0.29 8.56 1.74
CA VAL A 92 0.04 8.55 0.30
C VAL A 92 0.67 9.81 -0.27
N ASN A 93 1.64 9.69 -1.17
CA ASN A 93 2.27 10.83 -1.81
C ASN A 93 2.04 10.77 -3.32
N SER A 94 1.92 11.94 -3.93
CA SER A 94 1.74 12.16 -5.37
C SER A 94 0.48 11.51 -5.95
N CYS A 95 -0.60 11.41 -5.16
CA CYS A 95 -1.87 10.85 -5.65
C CYS A 95 -2.91 11.96 -5.89
N SER A 96 -2.82 12.61 -7.06
CA SER A 96 -3.74 13.67 -7.51
C SER A 96 -5.22 13.25 -7.46
N LEU A 97 -5.48 11.95 -7.51
CA LEU A 97 -6.80 11.35 -7.58
C LEU A 97 -7.37 11.03 -6.22
N LEU A 98 -6.52 10.63 -5.27
CA LEU A 98 -6.93 10.50 -3.88
C LEU A 98 -7.17 11.88 -3.28
N LYS A 99 -6.41 12.90 -3.70
CA LYS A 99 -6.68 14.30 -3.39
C LYS A 99 -8.04 14.74 -3.93
N ARG A 100 -8.30 14.55 -5.22
CA ARG A 100 -9.60 14.87 -5.85
C ARG A 100 -10.75 14.09 -5.21
N TRP A 101 -10.60 12.78 -5.02
CA TRP A 101 -11.60 11.94 -4.36
C TRP A 101 -11.83 12.35 -2.90
N TYR A 102 -10.79 12.71 -2.14
CA TYR A 102 -10.92 13.23 -0.78
C TYR A 102 -11.73 14.54 -0.74
N GLU A 103 -11.44 15.45 -1.66
CA GLU A 103 -12.14 16.73 -1.79
C GLU A 103 -13.61 16.55 -2.19
N THR A 104 -13.96 15.50 -2.96
CA THR A 104 -15.33 15.30 -3.48
C THR A 104 -16.19 14.32 -2.66
N GLU A 105 -15.64 13.21 -2.19
CA GLU A 105 -16.40 12.07 -1.65
C GLU A 105 -15.78 11.45 -0.38
N GLY A 106 -14.46 11.55 -0.22
CA GLY A 106 -13.69 10.75 0.73
C GLY A 106 -13.76 11.18 2.19
N LYS A 107 -14.22 12.40 2.51
CA LYS A 107 -14.31 12.87 3.91
C LYS A 107 -15.14 11.93 4.82
N ASN A 108 -16.21 11.33 4.28
CA ASN A 108 -17.09 10.45 5.05
C ASN A 108 -16.52 9.02 5.19
N ASP A 109 -15.86 8.48 4.17
CA ASP A 109 -15.29 7.13 4.20
C ASP A 109 -13.92 7.07 4.90
N LEU A 110 -13.11 8.13 4.79
CA LEU A 110 -11.82 8.21 5.49
C LEU A 110 -11.97 8.21 7.01
N SER A 111 -13.12 8.67 7.55
CA SER A 111 -13.40 8.60 8.99
C SER A 111 -13.26 7.18 9.56
N ARG A 112 -13.48 6.15 8.74
CA ARG A 112 -13.40 4.73 9.09
C ARG A 112 -11.97 4.18 9.14
N ILE A 113 -11.02 4.83 8.45
CA ILE A 113 -9.60 4.49 8.45
C ILE A 113 -8.76 5.46 9.28
N ALA A 114 -9.22 6.70 9.49
CA ALA A 114 -8.58 7.73 10.30
C ALA A 114 -8.81 7.54 11.81
N SER A 115 -9.86 6.81 12.20
CA SER A 115 -10.29 6.67 13.61
C SER A 115 -9.24 6.06 14.55
N ASN A 116 -8.15 5.49 14.02
CA ASN A 116 -7.01 4.99 14.81
C ASN A 116 -5.64 5.14 14.11
N ARG A 117 -5.51 5.99 13.08
CA ARG A 117 -4.31 6.03 12.22
C ARG A 117 -3.90 7.45 11.84
N GLU A 118 -2.60 7.71 11.80
CA GLU A 118 -2.06 8.93 11.21
C GLU A 118 -2.01 8.77 9.68
N VAL A 119 -3.06 9.26 9.01
CA VAL A 119 -3.14 9.29 7.55
C VAL A 119 -2.61 10.63 7.06
N THR A 120 -1.65 10.62 6.13
CA THR A 120 -1.19 11.82 5.43
C THR A 120 -1.32 11.63 3.92
N ILE A 121 -1.95 12.58 3.23
CA ILE A 121 -1.99 12.66 1.76
C ILE A 121 -1.13 13.85 1.33
N ASP A 122 -0.10 13.64 0.52
CA ASP A 122 0.84 14.67 0.06
C ASP A 122 1.44 15.50 1.21
N GLY A 123 1.70 14.84 2.34
CA GLY A 123 2.18 15.49 3.57
C GLY A 123 1.12 16.22 4.39
N LEU A 124 -0.13 16.28 3.94
CA LEU A 124 -1.25 16.83 4.71
C LEU A 124 -1.85 15.76 5.62
N ARG A 125 -1.80 16.00 6.93
CA ARG A 125 -2.40 15.11 7.94
C ARG A 125 -3.92 15.21 7.88
N ILE A 126 -4.57 14.06 7.76
CA ILE A 126 -6.02 13.93 7.75
C ILE A 126 -6.48 13.53 9.14
N SER A 127 -7.18 14.41 9.83
CA SER A 127 -7.86 14.13 11.09
C SER A 127 -9.34 13.87 10.83
N SER A 128 -9.91 12.87 11.52
CA SER A 128 -11.36 12.75 11.67
C SER A 128 -11.85 13.87 12.58
N SER A 129 -12.72 14.74 12.07
CA SER A 129 -13.57 15.64 12.88
C SER A 129 -14.70 14.87 13.54
#